data_AF-A0A7S2AZC9-F1
#
_entry.id   AF-A0A7S2AZC9-F1
#
_cell.length_a   1.000
_cell.length_b   1.000
_cell.length_c   1.000
_cell.angle_alpha   90.00
_cell.angle_beta   90.00
_cell.angle_gamma   90.00
#
_symmetry.space_group_name_H-M   'P 1'
#
loop_
_entity.id
_entity.type
_entity.pdbx_description
1 polymer ?
#
loop_
_entity_poly.entity_id
_entity_poly.type
_entity_poly.pdbx_seq_one_letter_code
_entity_poly.pdbx_strand_id
1 'polypeptide(L)'
;FTAGALLDFCELLLRREAMPSYDPERSTTNDVSRQAIIPLSYVNGEGQALATVWSGGEPVMAERMVSHSWNNKFAHLVGAVVADGLGQGTYEGAAAQLATFDGLRELRRQLGEQ
;
A
#
# COMPACT_ATOMS: atom_id res chain seq x y z
N PHE A 1 -2.64 -1.59 11.69
CA PHE A 1 -3.10 -1.92 10.33
C PHE A 1 -2.54 -3.26 9.90
N THR A 2 -3.27 -4.02 9.07
CA THR A 2 -2.86 -5.34 8.57
C THR A 2 -2.30 -5.24 7.15
N ALA A 3 -1.67 -6.32 6.68
CA ALA A 3 -1.28 -6.42 5.27
C ALA A 3 -2.50 -6.37 4.34
N GLY A 4 -3.65 -6.93 4.76
CA GLY A 4 -4.93 -6.83 4.05
C GLY A 4 -5.37 -5.38 3.82
N ALA A 5 -5.32 -4.53 4.84
CA ALA A 5 -5.68 -3.11 4.70
C ALA A 5 -4.79 -2.38 3.67
N LEU A 6 -3.51 -2.75 3.57
CA LEU A 6 -2.60 -2.22 2.54
C LEU A 6 -2.97 -2.72 1.14
N LEU A 7 -3.39 -3.98 1.00
CA LEU A 7 -3.86 -4.54 -0.26
C LEU A 7 -5.21 -3.94 -0.69
N ASP A 8 -6.11 -3.63 0.26
CA ASP A 8 -7.35 -2.90 0.00
C ASP A 8 -7.06 -1.51 -0.55
N PHE A 9 -6.08 -0.82 0.03
CA PHE A 9 -5.63 0.46 -0.50
C PHE A 9 -5.06 0.34 -1.93
N CYS A 10 -4.24 -0.68 -2.21
CA CYS A 10 -3.79 -0.96 -3.56
C CYS A 10 -4.95 -1.21 -4.52
N GLU A 11 -6.00 -1.90 -4.07
CA GLU A 11 -7.20 -2.13 -4.88
C GLU A 11 -7.94 -0.83 -5.21
N LEU A 12 -8.08 0.09 -4.24
CA LEU A 12 -8.66 1.43 -4.46
C LEU A 12 -7.84 2.24 -5.48
N LEU A 13 -6.51 2.11 -5.44
CA LEU A 13 -5.62 2.74 -6.42
C LEU A 13 -5.82 2.12 -7.82
N LEU A 14 -5.88 0.79 -7.93
CA LEU A 14 -6.14 0.11 -9.22
C LEU A 14 -7.52 0.45 -9.80
N ARG A 15 -8.54 0.60 -8.94
CA ARG A 15 -9.86 1.10 -9.34
C ARG A 15 -9.87 2.59 -9.68
N ARG A 16 -8.77 3.30 -9.41
CA ARG A 16 -8.60 4.75 -9.61
C ARG A 16 -9.58 5.60 -8.80
N GLU A 17 -10.07 5.05 -7.69
CA GLU A 17 -11.00 5.74 -6.78
C GLU A 17 -10.26 6.70 -5.86
N ALA A 18 -9.13 6.27 -5.30
CA ALA A 18 -8.29 7.10 -4.44
C ALA A 18 -7.37 8.06 -5.21
N MET A 19 -7.00 7.69 -6.45
CA MET A 19 -6.12 8.49 -7.32
C MET A 19 -6.50 8.21 -8.79
N PRO A 20 -7.26 9.11 -9.45
CA PRO A 20 -7.72 8.92 -10.84
C PRO A 20 -6.60 8.69 -11.87
N SER A 21 -5.42 9.23 -11.61
CA SER A 21 -4.23 9.19 -12.46
C SER A 21 -3.30 7.99 -12.17
N TYR A 22 -3.69 7.09 -11.28
CA TYR A 22 -2.82 5.99 -10.85
C TYR A 22 -2.46 5.04 -12.00
N ASP A 23 -1.17 4.75 -12.11
CA ASP A 23 -0.57 3.78 -13.03
C ASP A 23 0.41 2.92 -12.22
N PRO A 24 0.15 1.61 -12.02
CA PRO A 24 1.01 0.75 -11.20
C PRO A 24 2.44 0.65 -11.73
N GLU A 25 2.65 0.87 -13.03
CA GLU A 25 3.97 0.79 -13.65
C GLU A 25 4.76 2.10 -13.60
N ARG A 26 4.13 3.22 -13.25
CA ARG A 26 4.75 4.55 -13.36
C ARG A 26 4.59 5.42 -12.11
N SER A 27 3.49 5.29 -11.38
CA SER A 27 3.21 6.13 -10.22
C SER A 27 4.25 5.91 -9.12
N THR A 28 4.83 7.01 -8.67
CA THR A 28 5.83 7.02 -7.62
C THR A 28 5.18 7.10 -6.24
N THR A 29 5.96 6.80 -5.21
CA THR A 29 5.52 7.00 -3.82
C THR A 29 5.17 8.48 -3.56
N ASN A 30 5.84 9.40 -4.23
CA ASN A 30 5.57 10.83 -4.17
C ASN A 30 4.18 11.19 -4.72
N ASP A 31 3.79 10.59 -5.84
CA ASP A 31 2.48 10.81 -6.47
C ASP A 31 1.36 10.28 -5.58
N VAL A 32 1.50 9.01 -5.15
CA VAL A 32 0.50 8.33 -4.30
C VAL A 32 0.38 9.04 -2.94
N SER A 33 1.49 9.49 -2.36
CA SER A 33 1.49 10.24 -1.11
C SER A 33 0.63 11.50 -1.21
N ARG A 34 0.84 12.31 -2.25
CA ARG A 34 0.12 13.59 -2.40
C ARG A 34 -1.31 13.44 -2.85
N GLN A 35 -1.58 12.49 -3.73
CA GLN A 35 -2.89 12.38 -4.39
C GLN A 35 -3.86 11.45 -3.66
N ALA A 36 -3.36 10.49 -2.87
CA ALA A 36 -4.20 9.54 -2.15
C ALA A 36 -3.96 9.55 -0.64
N ILE A 37 -2.72 9.33 -0.17
CA ILE A 37 -2.45 9.12 1.26
C ILE A 37 -2.79 10.36 2.09
N ILE A 38 -2.26 11.53 1.72
CA ILE A 38 -2.50 12.78 2.46
C ILE A 38 -4.00 13.13 2.50
N PRO A 39 -4.74 13.11 1.36
CA PRO A 39 -6.19 13.33 1.39
C PRO A 39 -6.96 12.33 2.27
N LEU A 40 -6.64 11.04 2.18
CA LEU A 40 -7.32 9.98 2.95
C LEU A 40 -6.95 9.96 4.43
N SER A 41 -5.81 10.54 4.79
CA SER A 41 -5.33 10.60 6.17
C SER A 41 -5.64 11.92 6.87
N TYR A 42 -6.39 12.81 6.22
CA TYR A 42 -6.87 14.05 6.79
C TYR A 42 -8.25 13.85 7.42
N VAL A 43 -8.29 13.76 8.75
CA VAL A 43 -9.49 13.43 9.53
C VAL A 43 -9.77 14.57 10.51
N ASN A 44 -11.01 15.05 10.55
CA ASN A 44 -11.46 16.12 11.46
C ASN A 44 -10.61 17.40 11.44
N GLY A 45 -10.00 17.74 10.30
CA GLY A 45 -9.17 18.94 10.16
C GLY A 45 -7.69 18.76 10.52
N GLU A 46 -7.28 17.53 10.87
CA GLU A 46 -5.90 17.22 11.25
C GLU A 46 -5.31 16.08 10.40
N GLY A 47 -4.00 16.14 10.17
CA GLY A 47 -3.27 15.09 9.49
C GLY A 47 -2.91 13.96 10.45
N GLN A 48 -3.32 12.74 10.13
CA GLN A 48 -2.99 11.54 10.89
C GLN A 48 -2.21 10.55 10.02
N ALA A 49 -1.56 9.57 10.65
CA ALA A 49 -1.00 8.45 9.91
C ALA A 49 -2.15 7.63 9.30
N LEU A 50 -2.05 7.29 8.01
CA LEU A 50 -3.08 6.49 7.34
C LEU A 50 -3.32 5.15 8.04
N ALA A 51 -2.27 4.57 8.62
CA ALA A 51 -2.36 3.38 9.47
C ALA A 51 -3.29 3.54 10.69
N THR A 52 -3.30 4.72 11.32
CA THR A 52 -4.19 5.06 12.44
C THR A 52 -5.63 5.16 11.96
N VAL A 53 -5.84 5.78 10.79
CA VAL A 53 -7.17 5.85 10.16
C VAL A 53 -7.72 4.45 9.86
N TRP A 54 -6.89 3.56 9.27
CA TRP A 54 -7.26 2.17 9.03
C TRP A 54 -7.49 1.35 10.30
N SER A 55 -6.98 1.80 11.44
CA SER A 55 -7.13 1.12 12.73
C SER A 55 -8.23 1.77 13.60
N GLY A 56 -9.15 2.51 13.00
CA GLY A 56 -10.30 3.10 13.70
C GLY A 56 -9.94 4.27 14.63
N GLY A 57 -8.81 4.94 14.40
CA GLY A 57 -8.31 6.05 15.23
C GLY A 57 -7.28 5.63 16.28
N GLU A 58 -7.07 4.33 16.49
CA GLU A 58 -6.08 3.83 17.44
C GLU A 58 -4.67 3.80 16.81
N PRO A 59 -3.66 4.44 17.42
CA PRO A 59 -2.29 4.41 16.92
C PRO A 59 -1.73 2.98 16.90
N VAL A 60 -1.08 2.60 15.80
CA VAL A 60 -0.39 1.31 15.67
C VAL A 60 1.10 1.51 15.57
N MET A 61 1.84 0.86 16.47
CA MET A 61 3.30 0.88 16.46
C MET A 61 3.84 0.01 15.33
N ALA A 62 4.80 0.54 14.58
CA ALA A 62 5.49 -0.21 13.54
C ALA A 62 6.48 -1.20 14.15
N GLU A 63 6.40 -2.46 13.77
CA GLU A 63 7.36 -3.50 14.18
C GLU A 63 8.62 -3.54 13.30
N ARG A 64 8.51 -3.03 12.07
CA ARG A 64 9.54 -3.08 11.04
C ARG A 64 9.58 -1.75 10.28
N MET A 65 10.77 -1.38 9.80
CA MET A 65 10.99 -0.19 8.98
C MET A 65 11.39 -0.60 7.57
N VAL A 66 10.76 0.00 6.56
CA VAL A 66 11.15 -0.15 5.16
C VAL A 66 11.67 1.19 4.64
N SER A 67 12.91 1.20 4.17
CA SER A 67 13.53 2.39 3.58
C SER A 67 13.26 2.43 2.07
N HIS A 68 12.73 3.55 1.58
CA HIS A 68 12.48 3.76 0.14
C HIS A 68 12.64 5.21 -0.26
N SER A 69 12.94 5.46 -1.53
CA SER A 69 12.96 6.81 -2.10
C SER A 69 11.58 7.21 -2.59
N TRP A 70 11.18 8.46 -2.34
CA TRP A 70 9.88 8.97 -2.78
C TRP A 70 9.74 8.98 -4.31
N ASN A 71 10.86 9.10 -5.03
CA ASN A 71 10.88 9.10 -6.50
C ASN A 71 10.83 7.70 -7.13
N ASN A 72 10.86 6.64 -6.33
CA ASN A 72 10.72 5.29 -6.83
C ASN A 72 9.23 4.89 -6.98
N LYS A 73 8.95 3.89 -7.81
CA LYS A 73 7.61 3.32 -8.00
C LYS A 73 7.01 2.94 -6.65
N PHE A 74 5.73 3.25 -6.46
CA PHE A 74 5.00 2.89 -5.25
C PHE A 74 4.86 1.36 -5.10
N ALA A 75 4.67 0.64 -6.21
CA ALA A 75 4.58 -0.82 -6.22
C ALA A 75 5.83 -1.51 -5.65
N HIS A 76 7.02 -0.90 -5.75
CA HIS A 76 8.24 -1.44 -5.15
C HIS A 76 8.21 -1.38 -3.62
N LEU A 77 7.65 -0.30 -3.06
CA LEU A 77 7.51 -0.16 -1.61
C LEU A 77 6.57 -1.22 -1.05
N VAL A 78 5.37 -1.30 -1.63
CA VAL A 78 4.36 -2.26 -1.17
C VAL A 78 4.82 -3.69 -1.44
N GLY A 79 5.45 -3.95 -2.60
CA GLY A 79 6.04 -5.24 -2.92
C GLY A 79 7.05 -5.68 -1.86
N ALA A 80 7.89 -4.78 -1.36
CA ALA A 80 8.85 -5.10 -0.30
C ALA A 80 8.17 -5.46 1.03
N VAL A 81 7.12 -4.72 1.41
CA VAL A 81 6.31 -5.02 2.61
C VAL A 81 5.64 -6.39 2.49
N VAL A 82 5.05 -6.68 1.33
CA VAL A 82 4.35 -7.95 1.07
C VAL A 82 5.34 -9.12 1.00
N ALA A 83 6.49 -8.93 0.35
CA ALA A 83 7.53 -9.95 0.28
C ALA A 83 8.07 -10.32 1.67
N ASP A 84 8.28 -9.34 2.56
CA ASP A 84 8.65 -9.58 3.95
C ASP A 84 7.57 -10.42 4.67
N GLY A 85 6.28 -10.06 4.52
CA GLY A 85 5.16 -10.82 5.08
C GLY A 85 5.04 -12.26 4.53
N LEU A 86 5.47 -12.48 3.29
CA LEU A 86 5.50 -13.80 2.65
C LEU A 86 6.81 -14.58 2.91
N GLY A 87 7.79 -14.00 3.60
CA GLY A 87 9.11 -14.60 3.81
C GLY A 87 9.93 -14.75 2.51
N GLN A 88 9.66 -13.92 1.50
CA GLN A 88 10.36 -13.93 0.21
C GLN A 88 11.62 -13.06 0.27
N GLY A 89 12.72 -13.57 -0.30
CA GLY A 89 14.00 -12.85 -0.32
C GLY A 89 14.07 -11.68 -1.30
N THR A 90 13.13 -11.58 -2.25
CA THR A 90 13.05 -10.49 -3.22
C THR A 90 11.61 -10.05 -3.44
N TYR A 91 11.42 -8.81 -3.87
CA TYR A 91 10.09 -8.19 -3.98
C TYR A 91 9.54 -8.13 -5.40
N GLU A 92 10.30 -8.49 -6.44
CA GLU A 92 9.87 -8.30 -7.83
C GLU A 92 8.57 -9.06 -8.15
N GLY A 93 8.45 -10.29 -7.63
CA GLY A 93 7.25 -11.12 -7.81
C GLY A 93 6.01 -10.49 -7.19
N ALA A 94 6.12 -10.04 -5.93
CA ALA A 94 5.03 -9.35 -5.24
C ALA A 94 4.67 -8.03 -5.95
N ALA A 95 5.66 -7.24 -6.35
CA ALA A 95 5.44 -5.99 -7.07
C ALA A 95 4.70 -6.18 -8.39
N ALA A 96 5.02 -7.23 -9.16
CA ALA A 96 4.32 -7.54 -10.40
C ALA A 96 2.85 -7.93 -10.17
N GLN A 97 2.55 -8.63 -9.07
CA GLN A 97 1.19 -9.02 -8.73
C GLN A 97 0.32 -7.83 -8.30
N LEU A 98 0.91 -6.83 -7.63
CA LEU A 98 0.20 -5.60 -7.23
C LEU A 98 -0.36 -4.78 -8.40
N ALA A 99 0.11 -5.02 -9.64
CA ALA A 99 -0.35 -4.30 -10.82
C ALA A 99 -1.72 -4.78 -11.35
N THR A 100 -2.27 -5.88 -10.82
CA THR A 100 -3.49 -6.50 -11.34
C THR A 100 -4.44 -6.95 -10.23
N PHE A 101 -5.75 -6.98 -10.51
CA PHE A 101 -6.73 -7.49 -9.54
C PHE A 101 -6.53 -8.96 -9.21
N ASP A 102 -6.22 -9.80 -10.20
CA ASP A 102 -5.94 -11.23 -9.96
C ASP A 102 -4.68 -11.42 -9.13
N GLY A 103 -3.65 -10.61 -9.35
CA GLY A 103 -2.44 -10.62 -8.52
C GLY A 103 -2.71 -10.18 -7.08
N LEU A 104 -3.53 -9.14 -6.85
CA LEU A 104 -3.96 -8.76 -5.50
C LEU A 104 -4.71 -9.90 -4.79
N ARG A 105 -5.62 -10.58 -5.50
CA ARG A 105 -6.35 -11.73 -4.94
C ARG A 105 -5.42 -12.87 -4.56
N GLU A 106 -4.41 -13.15 -5.38
CA GLU A 106 -3.41 -14.17 -5.08
C GLU A 106 -2.54 -13.78 -3.88
N LEU A 107 -2.12 -12.51 -3.78
CA LEU A 107 -1.38 -12.01 -2.61
C LEU A 107 -2.18 -12.13 -1.31
N ARG A 108 -3.47 -11.78 -1.33
CA ARG A 108 -4.37 -11.98 -0.17
C ARG A 108 -4.43 -13.44 0.25
N ARG A 109 -4.63 -14.34 -0.72
CA ARG A 109 -4.66 -15.79 -0.48
C ARG A 109 -3.36 -16.30 0.15
N GLN A 110 -2.20 -15.81 -0.31
CA GLN A 110 -0.90 -16.22 0.21
C GLN A 110 -0.63 -15.70 1.62
N LEU A 111 -1.09 -14.48 1.93
CA LEU A 111 -0.97 -13.87 3.26
C LEU A 111 -1.99 -14.42 4.28
N GLY A 112 -2.97 -15.21 3.83
CA GLY A 112 -4.05 -15.71 4.69
C GLY A 112 -5.07 -14.66 5.09
N GLU A 113 -5.07 -13.50 4.42
CA GLU A 113 -6.06 -12.44 4.62
C GLU A 113 -7.29 -12.78 3.75
N GLN A 114 -8.48 -12.85 4.35
CA GLN A 114 -9.76 -13.13 3.67
C GLN A 114 -10.44 -11.85 3.20
#